data_AF-A0A645CNQ5-F1
#
_entry.id   AF-A0A645CNQ5-F1
#
_cell.length_a   1.000
_cell.length_b   1.000
_cell.length_c   1.000
_cell.angle_alpha   90.00
_cell.angle_beta   90.00
_cell.angle_gamma   90.00
#
_symmetry.space_group_name_H-M   'P 1'
#
loop_
_entity.id
_entity.type
_entity.pdbx_description
1 polymer ?
#
loop_
_entity_poly.entity_id
_entity_poly.type
_entity_poly.pdbx_seq_one_letter_code
_entity_poly.pdbx_strand_id
1 'polypeptide(L)' 'MPQTIQEVERRIVTDWLPSSGYEFAEGVDVEVYLDNDPSNQSFEVWMPIRKSR' A
#
# COMPACT_ATOMS: atom_id res chain seq x y z
N MET A 1 -5.26 -8.57 11.41
CA MET A 1 -4.04 -7.79 11.12
C MET A 1 -3.41 -8.12 9.76
N PRO A 2 -3.10 -9.38 9.38
CA PRO A 2 -2.59 -9.63 8.02
C PRO A 2 -3.63 -9.37 6.92
N GLN A 3 -4.93 -9.53 7.21
CA GLN A 3 -5.99 -9.35 6.21
C GLN A 3 -6.20 -7.89 5.79
N THR A 4 -6.01 -6.93 6.70
CA THR A 4 -6.32 -5.51 6.43
C THR A 4 -5.27 -4.86 5.54
N ILE A 5 -3.99 -5.18 5.74
CA ILE A 5 -2.90 -4.66 4.91
C ILE A 5 -2.98 -5.22 3.48
N GLN A 6 -3.25 -6.53 3.35
CA GLN A 6 -3.47 -7.18 2.05
C GLN A 6 -4.68 -6.61 1.31
N GLU A 7 -5.75 -6.21 2.02
CA GLU A 7 -6.90 -5.58 1.40
C GLU A 7 -6.56 -4.17 0.86
N VAL A 8 -5.76 -3.40 1.60
CA VAL A 8 -5.29 -2.08 1.15
C VAL A 8 -4.43 -2.22 -0.10
N GLU A 9 -3.42 -3.08 -0.08
CA GLU A 9 -2.55 -3.34 -1.25
C GLU A 9 -3.35 -3.79 -2.46
N ARG A 10 -4.29 -4.74 -2.27
CA ARG A 10 -5.19 -5.19 -3.34
C ARG A 10 -5.93 -4.02 -3.96
N ARG A 11 -6.56 -3.16 -3.17
CA ARG A 11 -7.32 -2.01 -3.67
C ARG A 11 -6.42 -0.97 -4.35
N ILE A 12 -5.20 -0.78 -3.87
CA ILE A 12 -4.26 0.10 -4.54
C ILE A 12 -3.94 -0.43 -5.94
N VAL A 13 -3.72 -1.74 -6.09
CA VAL A 13 -3.39 -2.36 -7.39
C VAL A 13 -4.60 -2.48 -8.31
N THR A 14 -5.76 -2.88 -7.80
CA THR A 14 -6.94 -3.17 -8.65
C THR A 14 -7.79 -1.96 -8.96
N ASP A 15 -7.85 -0.99 -8.03
CA ASP A 15 -8.81 0.12 -8.13
C ASP A 15 -8.09 1.44 -8.38
N TRP A 16 -7.09 1.75 -7.55
CA TRP A 16 -6.44 3.06 -7.58
C TRP A 16 -5.43 3.20 -8.73
N LEU A 17 -4.46 2.29 -8.85
CA LEU A 17 -3.39 2.38 -9.87
C LEU A 17 -3.96 2.56 -11.29
N PRO A 18 -4.94 1.75 -11.76
CA PRO A 18 -5.47 1.86 -13.12
C PRO A 18 -6.13 3.22 -13.43
N SER A 19 -6.61 3.95 -12.42
CA SER A 19 -7.30 5.24 -12.56
C SER A 19 -6.47 6.45 -12.11
N SER A 20 -5.34 6.23 -11.43
CA SER A 20 -4.54 7.27 -10.79
C SER A 20 -3.64 8.08 -11.73
N GLY A 21 -3.37 7.57 -12.94
CA GLY A 21 -2.33 8.12 -13.82
C GLY A 21 -0.90 7.78 -13.37
N TYR A 22 -0.74 6.83 -12.45
CA TYR A 22 0.52 6.25 -12.03
C TYR A 22 0.55 4.76 -12.35
N GLU A 23 1.76 4.24 -12.52
CA GLU A 23 2.04 2.82 -12.67
C GLU A 23 3.02 2.38 -11.59
N PHE A 24 3.00 1.08 -11.28
CA PHE A 24 3.94 0.49 -10.34
C PHE A 24 5.37 0.67 -10.84
N ALA A 25 6.27 1.08 -9.95
CA ALA A 25 7.67 1.31 -10.28
C ALA A 25 8.57 0.23 -9.67
N GLU A 26 9.79 0.16 -10.18
CA GLU A 26 10.81 -0.72 -9.60
C GLU A 26 11.26 -0.15 -8.24
N GLY A 27 11.27 -0.99 -7.21
CA GLY A 27 11.63 -0.61 -5.85
C GLY A 27 11.17 -1.64 -4.83
N VAL A 28 11.23 -1.26 -3.56
CA VAL A 28 10.80 -2.08 -2.43
C VAL A 28 9.56 -1.46 -1.80
N ASP A 29 8.56 -2.30 -1.53
CA ASP A 29 7.38 -1.93 -0.75
C ASP A 29 7.73 -1.99 0.74
N VAL A 30 7.24 -1.01 1.50
CA VAL A 30 7.50 -0.90 2.94
C VAL A 30 6.20 -0.86 3.71
N GLU A 31 6.05 -1.79 4.66
CA GLU A 31 4.99 -1.77 5.66
C GLU A 31 5.54 -1.14 6.95
N VAL A 32 4.95 -0.03 7.37
CA VAL A 32 5.33 0.66 8.62
C VAL A 32 4.24 0.44 9.65
N TYR A 33 4.59 -0.22 10.76
CA TYR A 33 3.68 -0.42 11.89
C TYR A 33 3.90 0.70 12.90
N LEU A 34 2.87 1.54 13.10
CA LEU A 34 2.99 2.78 13.88
C LEU A 34 2.71 2.56 15.37
N ASP A 35 1.86 1.60 15.70
CA ASP A 35 1.45 1.30 17.07
C ASP A 35 2.02 -0.03 17.55
N ASN A 36 2.40 -0.07 18.83
CA ASN A 36 2.83 -1.29 19.51
C ASN A 36 1.66 -2.04 20.16
N ASP A 37 0.45 -1.47 20.17
CA ASP A 37 -0.75 -2.10 20.74
C ASP A 37 -1.34 -3.08 19.74
N PRO A 38 -1.34 -4.41 20.02
CA PRO A 38 -1.84 -5.40 19.09
C PRO A 38 -3.36 -5.31 18.83
N SER A 39 -4.12 -4.63 19.69
CA SER A 39 -5.58 -4.49 19.61
C SER A 39 -6.04 -3.29 18.77
N ASN A 40 -5.18 -2.29 18.58
CA ASN A 40 -5.45 -1.10 17.78
C ASN A 40 -4.19 -0.70 17.01
N GLN A 41 -3.89 -1.47 15.97
CA GLN A 41 -2.69 -1.29 15.15
C GLN A 41 -2.98 -0.39 13.96
N SER A 42 -2.35 0.79 13.93
CA SER A 42 -2.26 1.63 12.73
C SER A 42 -1.02 1.26 11.92
N PHE A 43 -1.13 1.31 10.59
CA PHE A 43 -0.03 1.01 9.68
C PHE A 43 -0.07 1.90 8.44
N GLU A 44 1.08 2.01 7.79
CA GLU A 44 1.23 2.63 6.47
C GLU A 44 1.81 1.62 5.48
N VAL A 45 1.40 1.74 4.22
CA VAL A 45 1.96 0.98 3.09
C VAL A 45 2.57 1.98 2.14
N TRP A 46 3.88 1.89 1.93
CA TRP A 46 4.61 2.75 1.00
C TRP A 46 5.01 1.92 -0.21
N MET A 47 4.52 2.30 -1.39
CA MET A 47 4.84 1.63 -2.65
C MET A 47 5.52 2.59 -3.63
N PRO A 48 6.52 2.12 -4.39
CA PRO A 48 7.15 2.89 -5.42
C PRO A 48 6.19 3.04 -6.62
N ILE A 49 5.97 4.27 -7.03
CA ILE A 49 5.14 4.61 -8.20
C ILE A 49 5.90 5.55 -9.13
N ARG A 50 5.60 5.44 -10.43
CA ARG A 50 6.05 6.41 -11.44
C ARG A 50 4.84 6.91 -12.21
N LYS A 51 4.95 8.14 -12.73
CA LYS A 51 3.87 8.72 -13.55
C LYS A 51 3.75 7.93 -14.85
N SER A 52 2.54 7.47 -15.15
CA SER A 52 2.26 6.82 -16.43
C SER A 52 2.49 7.80 -17.58
N ARG A 53 3.08 7.32 -18.68
CA ARG A 53 3.35 8.14 -19.87
C ARG A 53 2.08 8.55 -20.61
#